data_AF-A0A379WE10-F1
#
_entry.id   AF-A0A379WE10-F1
#
_cell.length_a   1.000
_cell.length_b   1.000
_cell.length_c   1.000
_cell.angle_alpha   90.00
_cell.angle_beta   90.00
_cell.angle_gamma   90.00
#
_symmetry.space_group_name_H-M   'P 1'
#
loop_
_entity.id
_entity.type
_entity.pdbx_description
1 polymer ?
#
loop_
_entity_poly.entity_id
_entity_poly.type
_entity_poly.pdbx_seq_one_letter_code
_entity_poly.pdbx_strand_id
1 'polypeptide(L)'
;MQLTAAHPTLPIPSYARITNLANGRMIVVRINDRGPYGTDRVISLSRAAADRLNTSNNTKVRIDPIIVAPDGSLSGPGMACTTVAKQTYALPLALI
;
A
#
# COMPACT_ATOMS: atom_id res chain seq x y z
N MET A 1 -14.49 1.94 -0.11
CA MET A 1 -13.21 2.67 0.09
C MET A 1 -12.04 1.69 -0.08
N GLN A 2 -11.27 1.80 -1.17
CA GLN A 2 -10.21 0.83 -1.52
C GLN A 2 -8.81 1.29 -1.04
N LEU A 3 -8.00 0.35 -0.54
CA LEU A 3 -6.60 0.59 -0.12
C LEU A 3 -5.66 0.42 -1.30
N THR A 4 -5.54 1.46 -2.10
CA THR A 4 -4.76 1.47 -3.33
C THR A 4 -3.72 2.58 -3.33
N ALA A 5 -2.73 2.44 -4.20
CA ALA A 5 -1.67 3.42 -4.41
C ALA A 5 -1.18 3.44 -5.85
N ALA A 6 -0.59 4.56 -6.25
CA ALA A 6 0.09 4.73 -7.51
C ALA A 6 1.60 4.86 -7.26
N HIS A 7 2.42 4.12 -8.03
CA HIS A 7 3.88 4.23 -7.97
C HIS A 7 4.49 4.25 -9.39
N PRO A 8 5.55 5.05 -9.66
CA PRO A 8 6.07 5.20 -11.02
C PRO A 8 6.81 3.96 -11.54
N THR A 9 7.53 3.21 -10.69
CA THR A 9 8.46 2.15 -11.14
C THR A 9 8.05 0.73 -10.76
N LEU A 10 7.14 0.54 -9.79
CA LEU A 10 6.77 -0.77 -9.26
C LEU A 10 5.94 -1.54 -10.28
N PRO A 11 6.02 -2.89 -10.28
CA PRO A 11 5.19 -3.73 -11.14
C PRO A 11 3.71 -3.55 -10.80
N ILE A 12 2.84 -3.60 -11.82
CA ILE A 12 1.38 -3.52 -11.66
C ILE A 12 0.77 -4.83 -12.19
N PRO A 13 -0.11 -5.51 -11.44
CA PRO A 13 -0.50 -5.25 -10.04
C PRO A 13 0.56 -5.76 -9.04
N SER A 14 0.87 -4.98 -8.01
CA SER A 14 1.71 -5.44 -6.88
C SER A 14 1.19 -4.94 -5.55
N TYR A 15 1.79 -5.40 -4.45
CA TYR A 15 1.49 -4.92 -3.11
C TYR A 15 2.74 -4.27 -2.51
N ALA A 16 2.54 -3.24 -1.71
CA ALA A 16 3.61 -2.59 -0.97
C ALA A 16 3.15 -2.30 0.45
N ARG A 17 4.05 -2.50 1.41
CA ARG A 17 3.89 -2.00 2.78
C ARG A 17 4.40 -0.58 2.82
N ILE A 18 3.53 0.33 3.25
CA ILE A 18 3.86 1.72 3.49
C ILE A 18 3.98 1.91 4.99
N THR A 19 5.14 2.35 5.42
CA THR A 19 5.41 2.69 6.82
C THR A 19 5.59 4.19 6.93
N ASN A 20 4.76 4.83 7.74
CA ASN A 20 4.91 6.24 8.07
C ASN A 20 5.98 6.39 9.15
N LEU A 21 7.10 7.01 8.79
CA LEU A 21 8.25 7.16 9.69
C LEU A 21 8.01 8.19 10.79
N ALA A 22 6.99 9.06 10.65
CA ALA A 22 6.67 10.06 11.65
C ALA A 22 5.87 9.49 12.83
N ASN A 23 5.07 8.44 12.62
CA ASN A 23 4.20 7.85 13.65
C ASN A 23 4.37 6.34 13.84
N GLY A 24 5.21 5.68 13.04
CA GLY A 24 5.46 4.24 13.08
C GLY A 24 4.31 3.37 12.54
N ARG A 25 3.23 3.95 12.02
CA ARG A 25 2.09 3.20 11.49
C ARG A 25 2.46 2.59 10.14
N MET A 26 1.94 1.39 9.90
CA MET A 26 2.19 0.65 8.66
C MET A 26 0.90 0.11 8.08
N ILE A 27 0.79 0.14 6.75
CA ILE A 27 -0.36 -0.38 6.02
C ILE A 27 0.08 -1.03 4.72
N VAL A 28 -0.58 -2.11 4.34
CA VAL A 28 -0.38 -2.74 3.02
C VAL A 28 -1.40 -2.16 2.04
N VAL A 29 -0.90 -1.70 0.90
CA VAL A 29 -1.72 -1.14 -0.18
C VAL A 29 -1.46 -1.89 -1.48
N ARG A 30 -2.46 -1.94 -2.35
CA ARG A 30 -2.32 -2.47 -3.70
C ARG A 30 -1.86 -1.37 -4.65
N ILE A 31 -0.75 -1.58 -5.34
CA ILE A 31 -0.33 -0.74 -6.46
C ILE A 31 -1.18 -1.13 -7.68
N ASN A 32 -2.02 -0.20 -8.13
CA ASN A 32 -2.90 -0.41 -9.29
C ASN A 32 -2.73 0.65 -10.38
N ASP A 33 -1.92 1.69 -10.14
CA ASP A 33 -1.76 2.80 -11.05
C ASP A 33 -0.30 3.29 -11.11
N ARG A 34 0.04 4.02 -12.18
CA ARG A 34 1.36 4.63 -12.38
C ARG A 34 1.39 6.06 -11.88
N GLY A 35 2.57 6.51 -11.47
CA GLY A 35 2.82 7.86 -10.99
C GLY A 35 3.02 7.91 -9.47
N PRO A 36 3.15 9.09 -8.85
CA PRO A 36 3.12 10.40 -9.48
C PRO A 36 4.37 10.68 -10.32
N TYR A 37 4.23 11.47 -11.39
CA TYR A 37 5.32 11.83 -12.31
C TYR A 37 6.11 13.08 -11.86
N GLY A 38 6.02 13.43 -10.57
CA GLY A 38 6.69 14.59 -9.99
C GLY A 38 7.86 14.18 -9.09
N THR A 39 8.97 14.90 -9.18
CA THR A 39 10.20 14.63 -8.40
C THR A 39 9.99 14.71 -6.89
N ASP A 40 8.98 15.46 -6.44
CA ASP A 40 8.71 15.71 -5.01
C ASP A 40 7.91 14.59 -4.32
N ARG A 41 7.34 13.64 -5.07
CA ARG A 41 6.49 12.59 -4.49
C ARG A 41 6.89 11.21 -5.01
N VAL A 42 7.17 10.31 -4.07
CA VAL A 42 7.57 8.94 -4.39
C VAL A 42 6.35 8.02 -4.58
N ILE A 43 5.21 8.31 -3.95
CA ILE A 43 4.00 7.49 -4.02
C ILE A 43 2.74 8.33 -3.81
N SER A 44 1.64 7.95 -4.48
CA SER A 44 0.31 8.51 -4.23
C SER A 44 -0.56 7.46 -3.56
N LEU A 45 -1.13 7.79 -2.39
CA LEU A 45 -2.02 6.89 -1.66
C LEU A 45 -3.48 7.32 -1.86
N SER A 46 -4.40 6.35 -1.88
CA SER A 46 -5.82 6.67 -1.82
C SER A 46 -6.16 7.38 -0.50
N ARG A 47 -7.22 8.20 -0.49
CA ARG A 47 -7.67 8.94 0.71
C ARG A 47 -7.85 8.01 1.90
N ALA A 48 -8.45 6.83 1.69
CA ALA A 48 -8.65 5.83 2.72
C ALA A 48 -7.33 5.26 3.29
N ALA A 49 -6.32 5.05 2.44
CA ALA A 49 -5.00 4.62 2.89
C ALA A 49 -4.28 5.73 3.66
N ALA A 50 -4.37 6.98 3.18
CA ALA A 50 -3.78 8.13 3.84
C ALA A 50 -4.38 8.40 5.23
N ASP A 51 -5.71 8.33 5.35
CA ASP A 51 -6.44 8.50 6.61
C ASP A 51 -6.03 7.43 7.63
N ARG A 52 -5.94 6.15 7.21
CA ARG A 52 -5.51 5.05 8.10
C ARG A 52 -4.05 5.15 8.52
N LEU A 53 -3.19 5.60 7.60
CA LEU A 53 -1.76 5.79 7.85
C LEU A 53 -1.48 7.09 8.62
N ASN A 54 -2.47 7.96 8.75
CA ASN A 54 -2.37 9.30 9.33
C ASN A 54 -1.16 10.06 8.75
N THR A 55 -1.11 10.13 7.42
CA THR A 55 -0.03 10.75 6.65
C THR A 55 -0.50 12.07 6.03
N SER A 56 0.39 13.06 6.01
CA SER A 56 0.17 14.39 5.43
C SER A 56 1.03 14.60 4.18
N ASN A 57 0.86 15.74 3.51
CA ASN A 57 1.46 16.06 2.22
C ASN A 57 3.01 15.99 2.14
N ASN A 58 3.70 16.00 3.29
CA ASN A 58 5.16 16.01 3.36
C ASN A 58 5.72 14.96 4.34
N THR A 59 4.96 13.92 4.62
CA THR A 59 5.40 12.89 5.58
C THR A 59 6.36 11.94 4.89
N LYS A 60 7.51 11.69 5.53
CA LYS A 60 8.46 10.67 5.05
C LYS A 60 7.85 9.29 5.26
N VAL A 61 7.68 8.56 4.17
CA VAL A 61 7.20 7.18 4.17
C VAL A 61 8.29 6.25 3.68
N ARG A 62 8.38 5.08 4.27
CA ARG A 62 9.18 3.96 3.78
C ARG A 62 8.28 3.02 3.00
N ILE A 63 8.75 2.62 1.83
CA ILE A 63 8.02 1.73 0.91
C ILE A 63 8.80 0.42 0.87
N ASP A 64 8.21 -0.64 1.40
CA ASP A 64 8.76 -1.98 1.28
C ASP A 64 7.88 -2.79 0.31
N PRO A 65 8.37 -3.14 -0.90
CA PRO A 65 7.60 -3.94 -1.84
C PRO A 65 7.36 -5.35 -1.28
N ILE A 66 6.17 -5.88 -1.57
CA ILE A 66 5.76 -7.24 -1.27
C ILE A 66 5.68 -7.99 -2.58
N ILE A 67 6.53 -9.01 -2.71
CA ILE A 67 6.53 -9.92 -3.85
C ILE A 67 5.51 -11.01 -3.54
N VAL A 68 4.43 -11.04 -4.31
CA VAL A 68 3.46 -12.13 -4.26
C VAL A 68 3.88 -13.14 -5.31
N ALA A 69 4.32 -14.32 -4.87
CA ALA A 69 4.64 -15.41 -5.76
C ALA A 69 3.33 -16.01 -6.34
N PRO A 70 3.38 -16.64 -7.54
CA PRO A 70 2.19 -17.14 -8.24
C PRO A 70 1.39 -18.19 -7.46
N ASP A 71 2.04 -18.89 -6.52
CA ASP A 71 1.47 -19.85 -5.58
C ASP A 71 0.72 -19.18 -4.41
N GLY A 72 0.69 -17.84 -4.36
CA GLY A 72 0.08 -17.07 -3.29
C GLY A 72 0.99 -16.86 -2.08
N SER A 73 2.23 -17.37 -2.11
CA SER A 73 3.23 -17.10 -1.09
C SER A 73 3.64 -15.64 -1.13
N LEU A 74 3.59 -14.96 0.01
CA LEU A 74 3.98 -13.56 0.10
C LEU A 74 5.42 -13.50 0.65
N SER A 75 6.34 -12.88 -0.11
CA SER A 75 7.77 -12.76 0.22
C SER A 75 8.26 -11.33 0.05
N GLY A 76 9.37 -10.97 0.71
CA GLY A 76 10.02 -9.67 0.58
C GLY A 76 10.20 -8.90 1.91
N PRO A 77 10.93 -7.77 1.88
CA PRO A 77 11.24 -6.99 3.09
C PRO A 77 10.00 -6.43 3.78
N GLY A 78 8.89 -6.27 3.06
CA GLY A 78 7.58 -5.88 3.60
C GLY A 78 6.90 -6.95 4.47
N MET A 79 7.38 -8.19 4.47
CA MET A 79 6.90 -9.29 5.33
C MET A 79 7.59 -9.32 6.69
N ALA A 80 8.80 -8.77 6.80
CA ALA A 80 9.56 -8.81 8.04
C ALA A 80 8.77 -8.06 9.14
N CYS A 81 8.28 -8.82 10.12
CA CYS A 81 7.45 -8.36 11.25
C CYS A 81 6.01 -7.89 10.89
N THR A 82 5.49 -8.17 9.69
CA THR A 82 4.09 -7.87 9.36
C THR A 82 3.21 -9.09 9.60
N THR A 83 2.39 -9.08 10.66
CA THR A 83 1.16 -9.88 10.64
C THR A 83 0.27 -9.25 9.58
N VAL A 84 0.25 -9.81 8.36
CA VAL A 84 -0.70 -9.39 7.32
C VAL A 84 -2.07 -9.75 7.85
N ALA A 85 -2.71 -8.81 8.56
CA ALA A 85 -4.13 -8.84 8.77
C ALA A 85 -4.72 -8.78 7.36
N LYS A 86 -5.01 -9.96 6.81
CA LYS A 86 -5.76 -10.14 5.58
C LYS A 86 -7.13 -9.58 5.89
N GLN A 87 -7.27 -8.25 5.85
CA GLN A 87 -8.55 -7.59 5.94
C GLN A 87 -9.17 -7.86 4.59
N THR A 88 -9.73 -9.07 4.49
CA THR A 88 -10.69 -9.48 3.49
C THR A 88 -11.71 -8.36 3.47
N TYR A 89 -11.60 -7.45 2.50
CA TYR A 89 -12.71 -6.61 2.16
C TYR A 89 -13.74 -7.58 1.61
N ALA A 90 -14.60 -8.07 2.51
CA ALA A 90 -15.84 -8.68 2.11
C ALA A 90 -16.48 -7.69 1.14
N LEU A 91 -16.62 -8.11 -0.11
CA LEU A 91 -17.44 -7.41 -1.09
C LEU A 91 -18.77 -7.12 -0.38
N PRO A 92 -19.22 -5.87 -0.26
CA PRO A 92 -20.55 -5.63 0.25
C PRO A 92 -21.47 -6.42 -0.69
N LEU A 93 -22.17 -7.40 -0.12
CA LEU A 93 -23.16 -8.18 -0.81
C LEU A 93 -24.20 -7.16 -1.31
N ALA A 94 -24.11 -6.80 -2.59
CA ALA A 94 -25.17 -6.05 -3.23
C ALA A 94 -26.35 -7.01 -3.30
N LEU A 95 -27.35 -6.79 -2.45
CA LEU A 95 -28.60 -7.52 -2.50
C LEU A 95 -29.74 -6.48 -2.46
N ILE A 96 -30.24 -6.22 -3.68
CA ILE A 96 -31.63 -5.99 -4.12
C ILE A 96 -32.45 -4.96 -3.34
#